data_AF-A0A8S3BBJ0-F1
#
_entry.id   AF-A0A8S3BBJ0-F1
#
_cell.length_a   1.000
_cell.length_b   1.000
_cell.length_c   1.000
_cell.angle_alpha   90.00
_cell.angle_beta   90.00
_cell.angle_gamma   90.00
#
_symmetry.space_group_name_H-M   'P 1'
#
loop_
_entity.id
_entity.type
_entity.pdbx_description
1 polymer ?
#
loop_
_entity_poly.entity_id
_entity_poly.type
_entity_poly.pdbx_seq_one_letter_code
_entity_poly.pdbx_strand_id
1 'polypeptide(L)' 'ISQSRFIRVLASLGLTGLDGIPLTEAQMHALCNHYRHPEHSDLIVWKQFEQDVESGI' A
#
# COMPACT_ATOMS: atom_id res chain seq x y z
N ILE A 1 0.08 6.82 -7.91
CA ILE A 1 0.09 7.80 -6.78
C ILE A 1 1.47 7.82 -6.15
N SER A 2 1.90 8.87 -5.45
CA SER A 2 3.21 8.82 -4.78
C SER A 2 3.22 7.81 -3.62
N GLN A 3 4.38 7.19 -3.38
CA GLN A 3 4.56 6.24 -2.27
C GLN A 3 4.16 6.85 -0.91
N SER A 4 4.55 8.09 -0.63
CA SER A 4 4.20 8.78 0.63
C SER A 4 2.70 9.04 0.78
N ARG A 5 1.96 9.15 -0.34
CA ARG A 5 0.50 9.26 -0.32
C ARG A 5 -0.14 7.89 -0.07
N PHE A 6 0.38 6.84 -0.68
CA PHE A 6 -0.05 5.45 -0.47
C PHE A 6 0.03 5.05 1.02
N ILE A 7 1.19 5.29 1.65
CA ILE A 7 1.42 4.98 3.08
C ILE A 7 0.42 5.71 3.98
N ARG A 8 0.17 7.01 3.72
CA ARG A 8 -0.80 7.80 4.49
C ARG A 8 -2.23 7.30 4.34
N VAL A 9 -2.62 6.83 3.15
CA VAL A 9 -3.94 6.24 2.92
C VAL A 9 -4.10 4.94 3.70
N LEU A 10 -3.12 4.03 3.62
CA LEU A 10 -3.16 2.78 4.40
C LEU A 10 -3.21 3.06 5.91
N ALA A 11 -2.46 4.06 6.38
CA ALA A 11 -2.52 4.47 7.77
C ALA A 11 -3.89 5.04 8.17
N SER A 12 -4.51 5.85 7.31
CA SER A 12 -5.86 6.39 7.56
C SER A 12 -6.97 5.35 7.56
N LEU A 13 -6.75 4.20 6.92
CA LEU A 13 -7.68 3.06 6.90
C LEU A 13 -7.58 2.19 8.16
N GLY A 14 -6.77 2.57 9.15
CA GLY A 14 -6.57 1.78 10.38
C GLY A 14 -5.65 0.58 10.19
N LEU A 15 -5.09 0.39 8.98
CA LEU A 15 -4.14 -0.70 8.70
C LEU A 15 -2.77 -0.48 9.37
N THR A 16 -2.57 0.66 10.04
CA THR A 16 -1.38 0.95 10.85
C THR A 16 -1.69 1.16 12.33
N GLY A 17 -2.87 0.77 12.85
CA GLY A 17 -3.13 0.84 14.29
C GLY A 17 -4.56 0.57 14.78
N LEU A 18 -4.60 -0.18 15.90
CA LEU A 18 -5.65 -0.47 16.90
C LEU A 18 -6.89 -1.31 16.55
N ASP A 19 -7.30 -1.50 15.29
CA ASP A 19 -8.44 -2.39 14.98
C ASP A 19 -8.15 -3.45 13.89
N GLY A 20 -6.88 -3.88 13.83
CA GLY A 20 -6.39 -4.97 12.98
C GLY A 20 -4.92 -5.24 13.28
N ILE A 21 -4.34 -6.31 12.73
CA ILE A 21 -2.88 -6.53 12.82
C ILE A 21 -2.21 -5.36 12.08
N PRO A 22 -1.55 -4.42 12.78
CA PRO A 22 -0.97 -3.26 12.12
C PRO A 22 0.15 -3.73 11.19
N LEU A 23 0.19 -3.17 9.97
CA LEU A 23 1.29 -3.39 9.05
C LEU A 23 2.57 -2.85 9.68
N THR A 24 3.52 -3.74 9.92
CA THR A 24 4.89 -3.38 10.28
C THR A 24 5.55 -2.57 9.17
N GLU A 25 6.60 -1.80 9.50
CA GLU A 25 7.39 -1.07 8.49
C GLU A 25 7.88 -1.99 7.36
N ALA A 26 8.29 -3.21 7.70
CA ALA A 26 8.72 -4.21 6.72
C ALA A 26 7.59 -4.62 5.76
N GLN A 27 6.37 -4.81 6.26
CA GLN A 27 5.20 -5.15 5.44
C GLN A 27 4.77 -3.95 4.58
N MET A 28 4.84 -2.74 5.12
CA MET A 28 4.57 -1.51 4.36
C MET A 28 5.57 -1.34 3.21
N HIS A 29 6.85 -1.60 3.46
CA HIS A 29 7.89 -1.59 2.43
C HIS A 29 7.66 -2.68 1.38
N ALA A 30 7.26 -3.89 1.80
CA ALA A 30 6.95 -4.97 0.88
C ALA A 30 5.77 -4.60 -0.05
N LEU A 31 4.70 -4.01 0.48
CA LEU A 31 3.57 -3.52 -0.30
C LEU A 31 3.97 -2.42 -1.28
N CYS A 32 4.76 -1.44 -0.82
CA CYS A 32 5.27 -0.37 -1.69
C CYS A 32 6.12 -0.93 -2.84
N ASN A 33 6.93 -1.95 -2.58
CA ASN A 33 7.75 -2.60 -3.60
C ASN A 33 6.91 -3.44 -4.56
N HIS A 34 5.90 -4.16 -4.05
CA HIS A 34 5.03 -5.01 -4.86
C HIS A 34 4.23 -4.19 -5.87
N TYR A 35 3.67 -3.06 -5.44
CA TYR A 35 2.86 -2.18 -6.28
C TYR A 35 3.65 -1.03 -6.93
N ARG A 36 4.98 -1.11 -6.95
CA ARG A 36 5.82 -0.04 -7.51
C ARG A 36 5.59 0.09 -9.02
N HIS A 37 5.50 1.32 -9.52
CA HIS A 37 5.42 1.56 -10.96
C HIS A 37 6.74 1.15 -11.63
N PRO A 38 6.71 0.41 -12.76
CA PRO A 38 7.90 -0.14 -13.40
C PRO A 38 8.87 0.95 -13.88
N GLU A 39 8.33 2.08 -14.35
CA GLU A 39 9.11 3.18 -14.93
C GLU A 39 9.34 4.35 -13.95
N HIS A 40 8.61 4.39 -12.83
CA HIS A 40 8.63 5.52 -11.89
C HIS A 40 8.70 5.00 -10.45
N SER A 41 9.91 4.87 -9.92
CA SER A 41 10.16 4.21 -8.63
C SER A 41 9.53 4.90 -7.42
N ASP A 42 9.16 6.17 -7.55
CA ASP A 42 8.47 6.98 -6.55
C ASP A 42 6.93 6.86 -6.60
N LEU A 43 6.42 6.15 -7.61
CA LEU A 43 4.99 5.95 -7.84
C LEU A 43 4.54 4.51 -7.55
N ILE A 44 3.30 4.41 -7.09
CA ILE A 44 2.56 3.18 -6.84
C ILE A 44 1.41 3.05 -7.84
N VAL A 45 1.26 1.84 -8.39
CA VAL A 45 0.17 1.41 -9.28
C VAL A 45 -1.09 1.16 -8.45
N TRP A 46 -1.72 2.25 -8.00
CA TRP A 46 -2.89 2.21 -7.11
C TRP A 46 -4.05 1.36 -7.64
N LYS A 47 -4.31 1.43 -8.95
CA LYS A 47 -5.39 0.64 -9.57
C LYS A 47 -5.19 -0.87 -9.40
N GLN A 48 -3.95 -1.34 -9.42
CA GLN A 48 -3.66 -2.76 -9.25
C GLN A 48 -3.90 -3.18 -7.80
N PHE A 49 -3.50 -2.34 -6.84
CA PHE A 49 -3.84 -2.54 -5.44
C PHE A 49 -5.37 -2.59 -5.20
N GLU A 50 -6.14 -1.65 -5.77
CA GLU A 50 -7.60 -1.66 -5.66
C GLU A 50 -8.21 -2.94 -6.24
N GLN A 51 -7.74 -3.36 -7.42
CA GLN A 51 -8.21 -4.59 -8.07
C GLN A 51 -7.93 -5.82 -7.22
N ASP A 52 -6.74 -5.95 -6.64
CA ASP A 52 -6.39 -7.10 -5.80
C ASP A 52 -7.25 -7.14 -4.53
N VAL A 53 -7.47 -5.99 -3.89
CA VAL A 53 -8.34 -5.86 -2.70
C VAL A 53 -9.78 -6.22 -3.02
N GLU A 54 -10.33 -5.74 -4.15
CA GLU A 54 -11.69 -6.07 -4.59
C GLU A 54 -11.83 -7.56 -4.99
N SER A 55 -10.76 -8.15 -5.53
CA SER A 55 -10.74 -9.55 -5.97
C SER A 55 -10.54 -10.53 -4.81
N GLY A 56 -10.13 -10.05 -3.63
CA GLY A 56 -9.88 -10.87 -2.45
C GLY A 56 -8.64 -11.76 -2.54
N ILE A 57 -7.66 -11.38 -3.38
CA ILE A 57 -6.40 -12.10 -3.60
C ILE A 57 -5.33 -11.55 -2.64
#